data_AF-A0A7Y9KXM5-F1
#
_entry.id   AF-A0A7Y9KXM5-F1
#
_cell.length_a   1.000
_cell.length_b   1.000
_cell.length_c   1.000
_cell.angle_alpha   90.00
_cell.angle_beta   90.00
_cell.angle_gamma   90.00
#
_symmetry.space_group_name_H-M   'P 1'
#
loop_
_entity.id
_entity.type
_entity.pdbx_description
1 polymer ?
#
loop_
_entity_poly.entity_id
_entity_poly.type
_entity_poly.pdbx_seq_one_letter_code
_entity_poly.pdbx_strand_id
1 'polypeptide(L)'
;MQSPEQRDLLNGLYECILCACCSTACPTFWWNPDRFVGPAGLLQAYRFMADSRDTALKERLDNVDDAYRLFRCRTIMNCADVCPKGLNPAAAIGNIRDLLARRML
;
A
#
# COMPACT_ATOMS: atom_id res chain seq x y z
N MET A 1 -12.71 -15.84 -14.99
CA MET A 1 -12.76 -14.42 -15.39
C MET A 1 -13.02 -13.58 -14.14
N GLN A 2 -12.43 -12.39 -14.03
CA GLN A 2 -12.65 -11.44 -12.93
C GLN A 2 -13.96 -10.66 -13.18
N SER A 3 -14.78 -10.42 -12.13
CA SER A 3 -16.02 -9.64 -12.26
C SER A 3 -15.74 -8.12 -12.31
N PRO A 4 -16.67 -7.30 -12.83
CA PRO A 4 -16.54 -5.84 -12.79
C PRO A 4 -16.34 -5.30 -11.38
N GLU A 5 -17.10 -5.79 -10.40
CA GLU A 5 -17.02 -5.36 -9.00
C GLU A 5 -15.65 -5.71 -8.39
N GLN A 6 -15.10 -6.89 -8.71
CA GLN A 6 -13.75 -7.26 -8.30
C GLN A 6 -12.69 -6.38 -8.95
N ARG A 7 -12.90 -5.97 -10.21
CA ARG A 7 -11.97 -5.08 -10.91
C ARG A 7 -12.01 -3.66 -10.34
N ASP A 8 -13.18 -3.19 -9.90
CA ASP A 8 -13.36 -1.86 -9.34
C ASP A 8 -12.59 -1.65 -8.03
N LEU A 9 -12.32 -2.73 -7.28
CA LEU A 9 -11.44 -2.69 -6.09
C LEU A 9 -10.02 -2.21 -6.40
N LEU A 10 -9.59 -2.25 -7.67
CA LEU A 10 -8.27 -1.79 -8.08
C LEU A 10 -8.23 -0.31 -8.46
N ASN A 11 -9.40 0.34 -8.61
CA ASN A 11 -9.48 1.76 -8.92
C ASN A 11 -8.87 2.58 -7.78
N GLY A 12 -8.05 3.56 -8.12
CA GLY A 12 -7.24 4.30 -7.16
C GLY A 12 -5.91 3.63 -6.77
N LEU A 13 -5.62 2.43 -7.29
CA LEU A 13 -4.37 1.69 -7.02
C LEU A 13 -3.49 1.57 -8.27
N TYR A 14 -4.05 1.15 -9.41
CA TYR A 14 -3.28 0.89 -10.64
C TYR A 14 -2.88 2.18 -11.39
N GLU A 15 -3.52 3.30 -11.10
CA GLU A 15 -3.32 4.61 -11.73
C GLU A 15 -2.05 5.31 -11.22
N CYS A 16 -1.35 4.72 -10.24
CA CYS A 16 -0.10 5.24 -9.73
C CYS A 16 0.99 5.22 -10.81
N ILE A 17 1.56 6.39 -11.06
CA ILE A 17 2.56 6.62 -12.11
C ILE A 17 4.01 6.48 -11.61
N LEU A 18 4.21 5.90 -10.42
CA LEU A 18 5.53 5.69 -9.81
C LEU A 18 6.43 6.95 -9.69
N CYS A 19 5.83 8.14 -9.59
CA CYS A 19 6.56 9.41 -9.49
C CYS A 19 7.29 9.66 -8.16
N ALA A 20 7.10 8.79 -7.16
CA ALA A 20 7.66 8.89 -5.81
C ALA A 20 7.27 10.11 -4.96
N CYS A 21 6.47 11.07 -5.44
CA CYS A 21 6.06 12.26 -4.68
C CYS A 21 5.52 11.93 -3.27
N CYS A 22 4.70 10.89 -3.15
CA CYS A 22 4.17 10.45 -1.86
C CYS A 22 5.26 9.92 -0.91
N SER A 23 6.25 9.20 -1.43
CA SER A 23 7.36 8.65 -0.63
C SER A 23 8.31 9.77 -0.20
N THR A 24 8.64 10.69 -1.09
CA THR A 24 9.52 11.83 -0.80
C THR A 24 8.85 12.89 0.07
N ALA A 25 7.54 12.86 0.26
CA ALA A 25 6.83 13.70 1.23
C ALA A 25 6.63 13.04 2.60
N CYS A 26 6.96 11.75 2.76
CA CYS A 26 6.70 10.99 3.98
C CYS A 26 7.87 11.08 4.98
N PRO A 27 7.69 11.69 6.17
CA PRO A 27 8.78 11.82 7.15
C PRO A 27 9.36 10.49 7.62
N THR A 28 8.52 9.48 7.80
CA THR A 28 8.97 8.12 8.16
C THR A 28 9.94 7.55 7.12
N PHE A 29 9.66 7.79 5.84
CA PHE A 29 10.49 7.30 4.74
C PHE A 29 11.83 8.02 4.68
N TRP A 30 11.88 9.33 4.99
CA TRP A 30 13.15 10.08 5.10
C TRP A 30 14.11 9.47 6.11
N TRP A 31 13.58 9.06 7.26
CA TRP A 31 14.38 8.52 8.36
C TRP A 31 14.71 7.03 8.22
N ASN A 32 13.99 6.27 7.39
CA ASN A 32 14.15 4.81 7.27
C ASN A 32 14.01 4.31 5.81
N PRO A 33 14.70 4.91 4.82
CA PRO A 33 14.46 4.62 3.41
C PRO A 33 14.81 3.17 3.03
N ASP A 34 15.77 2.54 3.73
CA ASP A 34 16.22 1.18 3.44
C ASP A 34 15.35 0.08 4.07
N ARG A 35 14.48 0.45 5.03
CA ARG A 35 13.71 -0.52 5.82
C ARG A 35 12.20 -0.35 5.66
N PHE A 36 11.72 0.89 5.63
CA PHE A 36 10.31 1.19 5.40
C PHE A 36 10.04 1.20 3.90
N VAL A 37 9.11 0.35 3.45
CA VAL A 37 8.78 0.20 2.02
C VAL A 37 8.29 1.51 1.40
N GLY A 38 7.66 2.37 2.21
CA GLY A 38 7.15 3.66 1.77
C GLY A 38 5.77 3.58 1.12
N PRO A 39 5.07 4.73 1.02
CA PRO A 39 3.69 4.79 0.55
C PRO A 39 3.51 4.35 -0.90
N ALA A 40 4.42 4.69 -1.81
CA ALA A 40 4.31 4.25 -3.21
C ALA A 40 4.40 2.72 -3.34
N GLY A 41 5.37 2.11 -2.65
CA GLY A 41 5.57 0.66 -2.66
C GLY A 41 4.42 -0.08 -2.01
N LEU A 42 3.91 0.41 -0.87
CA LEU A 42 2.79 -0.20 -0.17
C LEU A 42 1.46 -0.04 -0.93
N LEU A 43 1.22 1.06 -1.63
CA LEU A 43 0.07 1.20 -2.54
C LEU A 43 0.12 0.12 -3.65
N GLN A 44 1.29 -0.09 -4.26
CA GLN A 44 1.46 -1.13 -5.29
C GLN A 44 1.37 -2.54 -4.71
N ALA A 45 1.87 -2.78 -3.50
CA ALA A 45 1.70 -4.06 -2.82
C ALA A 45 0.21 -4.35 -2.61
N TYR A 46 -0.54 -3.38 -2.11
CA TYR A 46 -1.99 -3.53 -1.91
C TYR A 46 -2.75 -3.74 -3.22
N ARG A 47 -2.35 -3.07 -4.32
CA ARG A 47 -2.92 -3.31 -5.66
C ARG A 47 -2.95 -4.79 -6.00
N PHE A 48 -1.85 -5.52 -5.78
CA PHE A 48 -1.82 -6.96 -6.06
C PHE A 48 -2.57 -7.77 -5.01
N MET A 49 -2.52 -7.40 -3.73
CA MET A 49 -3.27 -8.08 -2.67
C MET A 49 -4.79 -7.98 -2.86
N ALA A 50 -5.27 -6.89 -3.45
CA ALA A 50 -6.69 -6.64 -3.73
C ALA A 50 -7.17 -7.26 -5.05
N ASP A 51 -6.27 -7.71 -5.92
CA ASP A 51 -6.62 -8.27 -7.23
C ASP A 51 -7.06 -9.72 -7.10
N SER A 52 -8.33 -10.00 -7.40
CA SER A 52 -8.92 -11.36 -7.31
C SER A 52 -8.24 -12.40 -8.21
N ARG A 53 -7.37 -11.96 -9.13
CA ARG A 53 -6.58 -12.83 -10.01
C ARG A 53 -5.22 -13.20 -9.41
N ASP A 54 -4.76 -12.48 -8.39
CA ASP A 54 -3.48 -12.76 -7.74
C ASP A 54 -3.61 -13.96 -6.79
N THR A 55 -2.67 -14.90 -6.89
CA THR A 55 -2.67 -16.12 -6.08
C THR A 55 -1.57 -16.12 -5.01
N ALA A 56 -0.87 -15.01 -4.82
CA ALA A 56 0.30 -14.89 -3.96
C ALA A 56 0.05 -14.00 -2.72
N LEU A 57 -1.21 -13.91 -2.28
CA LEU A 57 -1.60 -13.03 -1.16
C LEU A 57 -0.80 -13.34 0.10
N LYS A 58 -0.59 -14.61 0.42
CA LYS A 58 0.15 -15.04 1.62
C LYS A 58 1.60 -14.55 1.57
N GLU A 59 2.29 -14.81 0.47
CA GLU A 59 3.69 -14.42 0.27
C GLU A 59 3.86 -12.90 0.32
N ARG A 60 2.90 -12.16 -0.25
CA ARG A 60 2.90 -10.69 -0.22
C ARG A 60 2.68 -10.16 1.19
N LEU A 61 1.75 -10.73 1.95
CA LEU A 61 1.50 -10.37 3.35
C LEU A 61 2.71 -10.70 4.23
N ASP A 62 3.27 -11.90 4.10
CA ASP A 62 4.49 -12.32 4.80
C ASP A 62 5.66 -11.36 4.51
N ASN A 63 5.75 -10.84 3.29
CA ASN A 63 6.79 -9.88 2.94
C ASN A 63 6.64 -8.53 3.65
N VAL A 64 5.43 -8.07 3.95
CA VAL A 64 5.19 -6.75 4.57
C VAL A 64 4.90 -6.81 6.06
N ASP A 65 4.64 -8.00 6.62
CA ASP A 65 4.43 -8.26 8.04
C ASP A 65 5.74 -8.19 8.83
N ASP A 66 6.35 -7.00 8.81
CA ASP A 66 7.56 -6.68 9.54
C ASP A 66 7.43 -5.27 10.16
N ALA A 67 7.99 -5.12 11.37
CA ALA A 67 7.91 -3.91 12.17
C ALA A 67 8.49 -2.67 11.46
N TYR A 68 9.41 -2.87 10.51
CA TYR A 68 10.00 -1.79 9.74
C TYR A 68 9.35 -1.61 8.37
N ARG A 69 8.90 -2.67 7.71
CA ARG A 69 8.39 -2.63 6.33
C ARG A 69 7.01 -1.96 6.19
N LEU A 70 6.06 -2.29 7.06
CA LEU A 70 4.68 -1.76 7.02
C LEU A 70 4.37 -0.87 8.24
N PHE A 71 4.75 -1.35 9.44
CA PHE A 71 4.28 -0.76 10.70
C PHE A 71 4.98 0.55 11.09
N ARG A 72 5.90 1.05 10.25
CA ARG A 72 6.51 2.38 10.44
C ARG A 72 5.62 3.54 9.99
N CYS A 73 4.62 3.30 9.14
CA CYS A 73 3.68 4.36 8.77
C CYS A 73 2.96 4.91 10.01
N ARG A 74 3.16 6.21 10.28
CA ARG A 74 2.58 6.92 11.43
C ARG A 74 1.30 7.70 11.09
N THR A 75 0.61 7.35 10.00
CA THR A 75 -0.64 8.02 9.58
C THR A 75 -0.53 9.54 9.53
N ILE A 76 0.61 10.04 9.01
CA ILE A 76 0.90 11.48 8.87
C ILE A 76 0.09 12.10 7.72
N MET A 77 -0.38 11.26 6.78
CA MET A 77 -1.25 11.62 5.65
C MET A 77 -0.63 12.47 4.51
N ASN A 78 0.58 13.01 4.68
CA ASN A 78 1.30 13.72 3.60
C ASN A 78 1.27 13.00 2.24
N CYS A 79 1.33 11.66 2.23
CA CYS A 79 1.36 10.86 1.01
C CYS A 79 0.08 10.98 0.17
N ALA A 80 -1.08 11.16 0.80
CA ALA A 80 -2.35 11.39 0.11
C ALA A 80 -2.43 12.83 -0.39
N ASP A 81 -2.04 13.80 0.44
CA ASP A 81 -2.13 15.23 0.13
C ASP A 81 -1.29 15.63 -1.10
N VAL A 82 -0.11 15.04 -1.26
CA VAL A 82 0.81 15.42 -2.35
C VAL A 82 0.64 14.59 -3.62
N CYS A 83 -0.24 13.58 -3.65
CA CYS A 83 -0.32 12.68 -4.79
C CYS A 83 -0.86 13.44 -6.03
N PRO A 84 -0.08 13.60 -7.11
CA PRO A 84 -0.53 14.37 -8.29
C PRO A 84 -1.66 13.69 -9.06
N LYS A 85 -1.95 12.42 -8.73
CA LYS A 85 -3.04 11.62 -9.30
C LYS A 85 -4.26 11.55 -8.37
N GLY A 86 -4.23 12.21 -7.21
CA GLY A 86 -5.32 12.17 -6.22
C GLY A 86 -5.54 10.78 -5.60
N LEU A 87 -4.53 9.91 -5.60
CA LEU A 87 -4.62 8.57 -5.02
C LEU A 87 -4.42 8.64 -3.51
N ASN A 88 -4.86 7.60 -2.80
CA ASN A 88 -4.76 7.53 -1.35
C ASN A 88 -3.86 6.37 -0.86
N PRO A 89 -2.52 6.52 -0.88
CA PRO A 89 -1.61 5.52 -0.34
C PRO A 89 -1.83 5.20 1.14
N ALA A 90 -2.30 6.16 1.94
CA ALA A 90 -2.56 5.94 3.36
C ALA A 90 -3.70 4.95 3.59
N ALA A 91 -4.79 5.06 2.81
CA ALA A 91 -5.89 4.10 2.85
C ALA A 91 -5.43 2.69 2.44
N ALA A 92 -4.62 2.58 1.39
CA ALA A 92 -4.06 1.29 0.97
C ALA A 92 -3.20 0.65 2.09
N ILE A 93 -2.35 1.44 2.77
CA ILE A 93 -1.58 0.97 3.93
C ILE A 93 -2.49 0.47 5.06
N GLY A 94 -3.60 1.18 5.32
CA GLY A 94 -4.63 0.74 6.28
C GLY A 94 -5.23 -0.61 5.90
N ASN A 95 -5.63 -0.79 4.64
CA ASN A 95 -6.20 -2.05 4.17
C ASN A 95 -5.23 -3.24 4.28
N ILE A 96 -3.93 -3.04 4.08
CA ILE A 96 -2.92 -4.10 4.33
C ILE A 96 -2.94 -4.50 5.81
N ARG A 97 -3.00 -3.54 6.73
CA ARG A 97 -3.05 -3.82 8.18
C ARG A 97 -4.32 -4.58 8.55
N ASP A 98 -5.45 -4.24 7.95
CA ASP A 98 -6.70 -4.96 8.16
C ASP A 98 -6.63 -6.39 7.66
N LEU A 99 -5.99 -6.64 6.50
CA LEU A 99 -5.76 -8.01 6.01
C LEU A 99 -4.87 -8.82 6.96
N LEU A 100 -3.81 -8.22 7.51
CA LEU A 100 -2.95 -8.88 8.50
C LEU A 100 -3.70 -9.16 9.80
N ALA A 101 -4.48 -8.19 10.30
CA ALA A 101 -5.29 -8.37 11.51
C ALA A 101 -6.31 -9.51 11.35
N ARG A 102 -6.99 -9.58 10.20
CA ARG A 102 -7.95 -10.66 9.88
C ARG A 102 -7.29 -12.03 9.78
N ARG A 103 -6.00 -12.11 9.42
CA ARG A 103 -5.25 -13.37 9.35
C ARG A 103 -4.93 -13.94 10.74
N MET A 104 -4.91 -13.11 11.78
CA MET A 104 -4.63 -13.52 13.16
C MET A 104 -5.87 -13.99 13.93
N LEU A 105 -7.07 -13.78 13.36
CA LEU A 105 -8.36 -14.23 13.89
C LEU A 105 -8.74 -15.58 13.27
#